data_AF-A0A2X3EQ76-F1
#
_entry.id   AF-A0A2X3EQ76-F1
#
_cell.length_a   1.000
_cell.length_b   1.000
_cell.length_c   1.000
_cell.angle_alpha   90.00
_cell.angle_beta   90.00
_cell.angle_gamma   90.00
#
_symmetry.space_group_name_H-M   'P 1'
#
loop_
_entity.id
_entity.type
_entity.pdbx_description
1 polymer ?
#
loop_
_entity_poly.entity_id
_entity_poly.type
_entity_poly.pdbx_seq_one_letter_code
_entity_poly.pdbx_strand_id
1 'polypeptide(L)'
;MPRLLWLAHHRPDIYRKAATITMISDWLAAKLSGELAVDPSNAGTTGMLDLFSRDWRPALLDMAGLRADMLSPVKETGTLLGAVTEAAAQQSGLRAGTPVVMGGGDVQLGCLGLGVVRAGQTAVLGGTFWQQVVNLPQVRTDPQMNIRVNPHVIPGMAQAESDQLLYRPDHALVSRRLLR
;
A
#
# COMPACT_ATOMS: atom_id res chain seq x y z
N MET A 1 -4.60 4.01 -10.15
CA MET A 1 -5.22 3.90 -11.50
C MET A 1 -5.17 5.17 -12.37
N PRO A 2 -5.75 6.34 -12.01
CA PRO A 2 -5.96 7.45 -12.96
C PRO A 2 -4.67 8.04 -13.54
N ARG A 3 -3.57 8.02 -12.79
CA ARG A 3 -2.25 8.44 -13.28
C ARG A 3 -1.71 7.52 -14.40
N LEU A 4 -1.99 6.23 -14.34
CA LEU A 4 -1.60 5.30 -15.40
C LEU A 4 -2.39 5.55 -16.68
N LEU A 5 -3.69 5.80 -16.56
CA LEU A 5 -4.52 6.19 -17.71
C LEU A 5 -4.04 7.50 -18.34
N TRP A 6 -3.69 8.48 -17.51
CA TRP A 6 -3.10 9.72 -18.00
C TRP A 6 -1.80 9.47 -18.77
N LEU A 7 -0.91 8.61 -18.26
CA LEU A 7 0.34 8.23 -18.95
C LEU A 7 0.05 7.52 -20.28
N ALA A 8 -0.91 6.61 -20.31
CA ALA A 8 -1.31 5.92 -21.53
C ALA A 8 -1.79 6.90 -22.61
N HIS A 9 -2.49 7.98 -22.22
CA HIS A 9 -3.03 8.98 -23.15
C HIS A 9 -1.99 10.03 -23.58
N HIS A 10 -1.19 10.54 -22.63
CA HIS A 10 -0.35 11.72 -22.86
C HIS A 10 1.13 11.38 -23.06
N ARG A 11 1.59 10.23 -22.55
CA ARG A 11 2.96 9.72 -22.67
C ARG A 11 2.97 8.23 -23.09
N PRO A 12 2.31 7.88 -24.21
CA PRO A 12 2.15 6.49 -24.64
C PRO A 12 3.48 5.81 -24.98
N ASP A 13 4.50 6.58 -25.36
CA ASP A 13 5.86 6.11 -25.60
C ASP A 13 6.53 5.58 -24.32
N ILE A 14 6.29 6.23 -23.18
CA ILE A 14 6.76 5.79 -21.86
C ILE A 14 5.90 4.63 -21.37
N TYR A 15 4.57 4.76 -21.43
CA TYR A 15 3.65 3.75 -20.91
C TYR A 15 3.85 2.38 -21.59
N ARG A 16 4.06 2.35 -22.91
CA ARG A 16 4.34 1.09 -23.63
C ARG A 16 5.65 0.42 -23.22
N LYS A 17 6.64 1.20 -22.75
CA LYS A 17 7.92 0.66 -22.25
C LYS A 17 7.87 0.27 -20.78
N ALA A 18 6.83 0.65 -20.05
CA ALA A 18 6.69 0.26 -18.65
C ALA A 18 6.57 -1.26 -18.56
N ALA A 19 7.48 -1.86 -17.80
CA ALA A 19 7.51 -3.30 -17.54
C ALA A 19 6.81 -3.64 -16.21
N THR A 20 6.76 -2.69 -15.28
CA THR A 20 6.21 -2.94 -13.95
C THR A 20 5.72 -1.66 -13.27
N ILE A 21 4.86 -1.81 -12.26
CA ILE A 21 4.51 -0.78 -11.27
C ILE A 21 4.70 -1.30 -9.85
N THR A 22 5.35 -0.48 -9.04
CA THR A 22 5.57 -0.72 -7.61
C THR A 22 5.54 0.61 -6.85
N MET A 23 5.73 0.56 -5.53
CA MET A 23 5.98 1.74 -4.71
C MET A 23 7.47 2.07 -4.62
N ILE A 24 7.79 3.22 -4.03
CA ILE A 24 9.18 3.67 -3.86
C ILE A 24 9.94 2.74 -2.89
N SER A 25 9.27 2.26 -1.83
CA SER A 25 9.83 1.27 -0.90
C SER A 25 10.26 0.00 -1.62
N ASP A 26 9.40 -0.50 -2.50
CA ASP A 26 9.59 -1.72 -3.28
C ASP A 26 10.74 -1.55 -4.27
N TRP A 27 10.82 -0.38 -4.92
CA TRP A 27 11.93 -0.04 -5.80
C TRP A 27 13.26 -0.03 -5.03
N LEU A 28 13.32 0.56 -3.82
CA LEU A 28 14.52 0.53 -2.98
C LEU A 28 14.90 -0.92 -2.60
N ALA A 29 13.92 -1.72 -2.19
CA ALA A 29 14.13 -3.12 -1.83
C ALA A 29 14.64 -3.95 -3.03
N ALA A 30 14.12 -3.68 -4.22
CA ALA A 30 14.58 -4.29 -5.47
C ALA A 30 15.98 -3.81 -5.88
N LYS A 31 16.31 -2.54 -5.66
CA LYS A 31 17.67 -2.02 -5.87
C LYS A 31 18.69 -2.66 -4.95
N LEU A 32 18.29 -3.03 -3.72
CA LEU A 32 19.15 -3.72 -2.76
C LEU A 32 19.30 -5.21 -3.09
N SER A 33 18.18 -5.89 -3.35
CA SER A 33 18.11 -7.36 -3.42
C SER A 33 18.12 -7.95 -4.83
N GLY A 34 17.82 -7.16 -5.85
CA GLY A 34 17.56 -7.65 -7.21
C GLY A 34 16.18 -8.30 -7.38
N GLU A 35 15.39 -8.44 -6.32
CA GLU A 35 14.05 -9.03 -6.36
C GLU A 35 12.96 -7.97 -6.31
N LEU A 36 11.93 -8.14 -7.15
CA LEU A 36 10.82 -7.21 -7.25
C LEU A 36 9.55 -7.84 -6.68
N ALA A 37 8.94 -7.17 -5.70
CA ALA A 37 7.63 -7.50 -5.16
C ALA A 37 7.01 -6.23 -4.55
N VAL A 38 5.70 -6.26 -4.32
CA VAL A 38 4.99 -5.20 -3.59
C VAL A 38 4.39 -5.74 -2.29
N ASP A 39 4.19 -4.88 -1.31
CA ASP A 39 3.43 -5.23 -0.11
C ASP A 39 1.94 -4.81 -0.22
N PRO A 40 1.00 -5.56 0.38
CA PRO A 40 -0.42 -5.22 0.30
C PRO A 40 -0.78 -3.85 0.85
N SER A 41 -0.14 -3.43 1.95
CA SER A 41 -0.51 -2.18 2.64
C SER A 41 -0.22 -0.95 1.81
N ASN A 42 0.91 -0.94 1.11
CA ASN A 42 1.30 0.16 0.25
C ASN A 42 0.62 0.04 -1.13
N ALA A 43 0.71 -1.13 -1.77
CA ALA A 43 0.10 -1.37 -3.09
C ALA A 43 -1.44 -1.24 -3.07
N GLY A 44 -2.09 -1.43 -1.92
CA GLY A 44 -3.52 -1.16 -1.73
C GLY A 44 -3.94 0.23 -2.17
N THR A 45 -3.09 1.25 -1.93
CA THR A 45 -3.39 2.64 -2.27
C THR A 45 -3.42 2.93 -3.77
N THR A 46 -2.94 1.99 -4.60
CA THR A 46 -2.99 2.11 -6.07
C THR A 46 -4.42 2.02 -6.62
N GLY A 47 -5.33 1.41 -5.85
CA GLY A 47 -6.69 1.06 -6.26
C GLY A 47 -6.77 -0.10 -7.27
N MET A 48 -5.69 -0.87 -7.40
CA MET A 48 -5.60 -2.02 -8.32
C MET A 48 -5.50 -3.37 -7.60
N LEU A 49 -5.22 -3.32 -6.30
CA LEU A 49 -5.12 -4.48 -5.42
C LEU A 49 -6.50 -4.72 -4.78
N ASP A 50 -6.91 -5.98 -4.70
CA ASP A 50 -8.14 -6.38 -4.05
C ASP A 50 -7.95 -6.52 -2.53
N LEU A 51 -8.80 -5.83 -1.77
CA LEU A 51 -8.69 -5.72 -0.32
C LEU A 51 -8.86 -7.06 0.41
N PHE A 52 -9.66 -7.97 -0.13
CA PHE A 52 -10.01 -9.23 0.54
C PHE A 52 -8.98 -10.32 0.27
N SER A 53 -8.61 -10.51 -0.99
CA SER A 53 -7.58 -11.47 -1.41
C SER A 53 -6.17 -11.01 -1.09
N ARG A 54 -5.98 -9.69 -0.87
CA ARG A 54 -4.68 -9.04 -0.65
C ARG A 54 -3.72 -9.21 -1.84
N ASP A 55 -4.26 -9.47 -3.02
CA ASP A 55 -3.53 -9.65 -4.26
C ASP A 55 -4.14 -8.77 -5.35
N TRP A 56 -3.46 -8.66 -6.48
CA TRP A 56 -3.92 -7.85 -7.59
C TRP A 56 -5.29 -8.27 -8.11
N ARG A 57 -6.00 -7.28 -8.68
CA ARG A 57 -7.23 -7.49 -9.43
C ARG A 57 -7.03 -7.08 -10.89
N PRO A 58 -6.42 -7.93 -11.75
CA PRO A 58 -6.12 -7.63 -13.15
C PRO A 58 -7.31 -7.06 -13.93
N ALA A 59 -8.51 -7.58 -13.67
CA ALA A 59 -9.74 -7.12 -14.31
C ALA A 59 -10.02 -5.62 -14.14
N LEU A 60 -9.54 -4.97 -13.07
CA LEU A 60 -9.66 -3.52 -12.90
C LEU A 60 -8.80 -2.75 -13.90
N LEU A 61 -7.62 -3.27 -14.23
CA LEU A 61 -6.74 -2.68 -15.24
C LEU A 61 -7.32 -2.92 -16.63
N ASP A 62 -7.75 -4.15 -16.93
CA ASP A 62 -8.35 -4.50 -18.21
C ASP A 62 -9.57 -3.63 -18.51
N MET A 63 -10.45 -3.41 -17.51
CA MET A 63 -11.63 -2.54 -17.62
C MET A 63 -11.24 -1.06 -17.89
N ALA A 64 -10.08 -0.63 -17.40
CA ALA A 64 -9.57 0.73 -17.63
C ALA A 64 -8.76 0.85 -18.94
N GLY A 65 -8.64 -0.22 -19.73
CA GLY A 65 -7.79 -0.26 -20.92
C GLY A 65 -6.29 -0.21 -20.60
N LEU A 66 -5.92 -0.65 -19.39
CA LEU A 66 -4.54 -0.68 -18.90
C LEU A 66 -4.03 -2.11 -18.91
N ARG A 67 -2.71 -2.26 -19.03
CA ARG A 67 -2.06 -3.56 -19.09
C ARG A 67 -1.89 -4.17 -17.70
N ALA A 68 -2.38 -5.39 -17.48
CA ALA A 68 -2.18 -6.12 -16.23
C ALA A 68 -0.83 -6.86 -16.14
N ASP A 69 -0.11 -7.00 -17.27
CA ASP A 69 1.20 -7.65 -17.35
C ASP A 69 2.32 -6.90 -16.61
N MET A 70 2.07 -5.64 -16.21
CA MET A 70 2.99 -4.81 -15.43
C MET A 70 2.83 -4.96 -13.91
N LEU A 71 2.00 -5.89 -13.43
CA LEU A 71 1.79 -6.08 -12.00
C LEU A 71 2.88 -6.98 -11.41
N SER A 72 3.61 -6.47 -10.42
CA SER A 72 4.65 -7.24 -9.69
C SER A 72 4.04 -8.23 -8.70
N PRO A 73 4.67 -9.35 -8.36
CA PRO A 73 4.12 -10.26 -7.36
C PRO A 73 3.92 -9.56 -6.00
N VAL A 74 2.87 -9.94 -5.27
CA VAL A 74 2.61 -9.44 -3.91
C VAL A 74 3.29 -10.36 -2.88
N LYS A 75 4.01 -9.77 -1.91
CA LYS A 75 4.60 -10.47 -0.76
C LYS A 75 4.23 -9.71 0.52
N GLU A 76 3.85 -10.44 1.57
CA GLU A 76 3.44 -9.85 2.85
C GLU A 76 4.60 -9.11 3.54
N THR A 77 4.27 -8.04 4.26
CA THR A 77 5.22 -7.29 5.10
C THR A 77 5.90 -8.22 6.11
N GLY A 78 7.19 -8.01 6.36
CA GLY A 78 7.96 -8.82 7.30
C GLY A 78 8.45 -10.16 6.75
N THR A 79 8.11 -10.52 5.51
CA THR A 79 8.65 -11.70 4.84
C THR A 79 9.98 -11.42 4.16
N LEU A 80 10.85 -12.43 4.07
CA LEU A 80 12.13 -12.30 3.35
C LEU A 80 11.86 -12.01 1.87
N LEU A 81 12.33 -10.86 1.38
CA LEU A 81 12.33 -10.56 -0.04
C LEU A 81 13.51 -11.26 -0.69
N GLY A 82 14.73 -10.99 -0.23
CA GLY A 82 15.98 -11.53 -0.75
C GLY A 82 17.15 -11.09 0.12
N ALA A 83 18.32 -10.87 -0.47
CA ALA A 83 19.50 -10.40 0.25
C ALA A 83 20.25 -9.33 -0.53
N VAL A 84 20.94 -8.43 0.16
CA VAL A 84 21.75 -7.37 -0.44
C VAL A 84 22.76 -7.97 -1.43
N THR A 85 22.67 -7.55 -2.69
CA THR A 85 23.58 -7.98 -3.76
C THR A 85 24.97 -7.36 -3.59
N GLU A 86 25.99 -7.96 -4.22
CA GLU A 86 27.34 -7.38 -4.25
C GLU A 86 27.36 -5.96 -4.82
N ALA A 87 26.62 -5.72 -5.91
CA ALA A 87 26.53 -4.40 -6.53
C ALA A 87 25.85 -3.37 -5.60
N ALA A 88 24.80 -3.77 -4.88
CA ALA A 88 24.14 -2.91 -3.92
C ALA A 88 24.99 -2.66 -2.67
N ALA A 89 25.77 -3.65 -2.22
CA ALA A 89 26.69 -3.51 -1.10
C ALA A 89 27.73 -2.41 -1.35
N GLN A 90 28.31 -2.37 -2.57
CA GLN A 90 29.28 -1.36 -2.98
C GLN A 90 28.69 0.07 -2.98
N GLN A 91 27.40 0.23 -3.27
CA GLN A 91 26.74 1.54 -3.36
C GLN A 91 26.18 2.02 -2.02
N SER A 92 25.70 1.09 -1.18
CA SER A 92 24.99 1.40 0.07
C SER A 92 25.86 1.33 1.32
N GLY A 93 26.99 0.62 1.27
CA GLY A 93 27.82 0.31 2.44
C GLY A 93 27.26 -0.83 3.31
N LEU A 94 26.14 -1.43 2.94
CA LEU A 94 25.63 -2.64 3.60
C LEU A 94 26.45 -3.87 3.20
N ARG A 95 26.54 -4.86 4.08
CA ARG A 95 27.24 -6.12 3.80
C ARG A 95 26.43 -6.95 2.77
N ALA A 96 27.09 -7.46 1.73
CA ALA A 96 26.47 -8.42 0.80
C ALA A 96 25.95 -9.66 1.55
N GLY A 97 24.78 -10.16 1.14
CA GLY A 97 24.08 -11.24 1.83
C GLY A 97 23.26 -10.81 3.06
N THR A 98 23.25 -9.53 3.43
CA THR A 98 22.34 -9.02 4.48
C THR A 98 20.89 -9.22 4.05
N PRO A 99 20.00 -9.81 4.88
CA PRO A 99 18.60 -10.00 4.52
C PRO A 99 17.88 -8.68 4.20
N VAL A 100 17.14 -8.68 3.09
CA VAL A 100 16.20 -7.62 2.72
C VAL A 100 14.79 -8.17 2.94
N VAL A 101 14.03 -7.48 3.79
CA VAL A 101 12.69 -7.90 4.21
C VAL A 101 11.64 -6.97 3.58
N MET A 102 10.50 -7.52 3.18
CA MET A 102 9.39 -6.74 2.64
C MET A 102 8.92 -5.68 3.64
N GLY A 103 8.82 -4.45 3.14
CA GLY A 103 8.35 -3.29 3.88
C GLY A 103 6.83 -3.18 3.94
N GLY A 104 6.35 -1.96 4.11
CA GLY A 104 4.95 -1.60 4.25
C GLY A 104 4.73 -0.12 4.00
N GLY A 105 3.46 0.30 3.94
CA GLY A 105 3.09 1.71 3.97
C GLY A 105 3.45 2.35 5.31
N ASP A 106 3.71 3.66 5.28
CA ASP A 106 4.18 4.43 6.43
C ASP A 106 3.14 4.50 7.57
N VAL A 107 1.87 4.71 7.23
CA VAL A 107 0.75 4.72 8.19
C VAL A 107 0.65 3.37 8.89
N GLN A 108 0.69 2.27 8.14
CA GLN A 108 0.47 0.92 8.68
C GLN A 108 1.68 0.43 9.48
N LEU A 109 2.91 0.72 9.03
CA LEU A 109 4.13 0.47 9.82
C LEU A 109 4.21 1.37 11.06
N GLY A 110 3.75 2.62 10.96
CA GLY A 110 3.61 3.52 12.10
C GLY A 110 2.64 2.96 13.15
N CYS A 111 1.48 2.46 12.72
CA CYS A 111 0.53 1.77 13.59
C CYS A 111 1.16 0.53 14.27
N LEU A 112 1.92 -0.26 13.51
CA LEU A 112 2.69 -1.39 14.07
C LEU A 112 3.65 -0.93 15.16
N GLY A 113 4.43 0.13 14.92
CA GLY A 113 5.35 0.70 15.90
C GLY A 113 4.67 1.27 17.16
N LEU A 114 3.42 1.73 17.03
CA LEU A 114 2.59 2.20 18.15
C LEU A 114 1.85 1.06 18.88
N GLY A 115 1.95 -0.18 18.41
CA GLY A 115 1.21 -1.33 18.97
C GLY A 115 -0.28 -1.37 18.61
N VAL A 116 -0.68 -0.64 17.55
CA VAL A 116 -2.05 -0.61 17.00
C VAL A 116 -2.19 -1.75 16.00
N VAL A 117 -2.24 -2.99 16.50
CA VAL A 117 -2.13 -4.23 15.71
C VAL A 117 -3.27 -5.23 15.95
N ARG A 118 -4.29 -4.85 16.71
CA ARG A 118 -5.48 -5.65 17.03
C ARG A 118 -6.74 -4.94 16.57
N ALA A 119 -7.76 -5.71 16.25
CA ALA A 119 -9.07 -5.20 15.86
C ALA A 119 -9.63 -4.23 16.92
N GLY A 120 -10.26 -3.15 16.45
CA GLY A 120 -10.84 -2.08 17.28
C GLY A 120 -9.82 -1.07 17.81
N GLN A 121 -8.52 -1.34 17.75
CA GLN A 121 -7.52 -0.32 18.10
C GLN A 121 -7.52 0.82 17.07
N THR A 122 -7.22 2.02 17.57
CA THR A 122 -7.34 3.27 16.82
C THR A 122 -6.13 4.15 17.09
N ALA A 123 -5.70 4.91 16.08
CA ALA A 123 -4.74 6.00 16.24
C ALA A 123 -5.19 7.27 15.52
N VAL A 124 -4.68 8.40 15.98
CA VAL A 124 -4.79 9.70 15.31
C VAL A 124 -3.38 10.20 15.04
N LEU A 125 -3.02 10.29 13.76
CA LEU A 125 -1.70 10.70 13.30
C LEU A 125 -1.75 12.20 12.97
N GLY A 126 -1.20 13.02 13.86
CA GLY A 126 -1.24 14.49 13.79
C GLY A 126 -0.13 15.11 12.93
N GLY A 127 0.02 14.65 11.69
CA GLY A 127 0.99 15.19 10.73
C GLY A 127 0.48 16.44 10.00
N THR A 128 1.11 16.77 8.87
CA THR A 128 0.63 17.84 7.95
C THR A 128 -0.80 17.60 7.51
N PHE A 129 -1.16 16.34 7.27
CA PHE A 129 -2.54 15.89 7.14
C PHE A 129 -2.86 15.03 8.34
N TRP A 130 -3.95 15.36 9.02
CA TRP A 130 -4.43 14.54 10.13
C TRP A 130 -5.09 13.28 9.58
N GLN A 131 -4.70 12.13 10.11
CA GLN A 131 -5.28 10.84 9.71
C GLN A 131 -5.85 10.13 10.93
N GLN A 132 -7.12 9.73 10.85
CA GLN A 132 -7.71 8.79 11.80
C GLN A 132 -7.69 7.40 11.20
N VAL A 133 -7.15 6.45 11.96
CA VAL A 133 -6.99 5.06 11.52
C VAL A 133 -7.60 4.11 12.53
N VAL A 134 -8.37 3.14 12.05
CA VAL A 134 -9.09 2.17 12.88
C VAL A 134 -8.90 0.77 12.32
N ASN A 135 -8.38 -0.15 13.13
CA ASN A 135 -8.26 -1.56 12.77
C ASN A 135 -9.64 -2.21 12.74
N LEU A 136 -10.06 -2.72 11.59
CA LEU A 136 -11.39 -3.31 11.44
C LEU A 136 -11.41 -4.77 11.93
N PRO A 137 -12.43 -5.20 12.71
CA PRO A 137 -12.61 -6.61 13.07
C PRO A 137 -13.00 -7.47 11.86
N GLN A 138 -13.68 -6.87 10.89
CA GLN A 138 -14.03 -7.47 9.61
C GLN A 138 -13.89 -6.41 8.52
N VAL A 139 -13.37 -6.81 7.36
CA VAL A 139 -13.22 -5.91 6.21
C VAL A 139 -14.60 -5.42 5.77
N ARG A 140 -14.84 -4.11 5.85
CA ARG A 140 -16.09 -3.46 5.44
C ARG A 140 -15.79 -2.11 4.81
N THR A 141 -16.46 -1.81 3.72
CA THR A 141 -16.33 -0.52 3.02
C THR A 141 -17.45 0.43 3.43
N ASP A 142 -17.15 1.72 3.51
CA ASP A 142 -18.18 2.75 3.71
C ASP A 142 -19.09 2.84 2.47
N PRO A 143 -20.42 2.59 2.60
CA PRO A 143 -21.36 2.69 1.48
C PRO A 143 -21.40 4.08 0.82
N GLN A 144 -20.99 5.12 1.55
CA GLN A 144 -20.92 6.49 1.04
C GLN A 144 -19.56 6.85 0.44
N MET A 145 -18.59 5.94 0.48
CA MET A 145 -17.23 6.12 -0.05
C MET A 145 -16.47 7.31 0.54
N ASN A 146 -16.77 7.71 1.78
CA ASN A 146 -16.03 8.77 2.47
C ASN A 146 -14.74 8.26 3.11
N ILE A 147 -14.78 7.04 3.66
CA ILE A 147 -13.65 6.42 4.37
C ILE A 147 -12.98 5.40 3.45
N ARG A 148 -11.67 5.53 3.28
CA ARG A 148 -10.88 4.54 2.54
C ARG A 148 -10.59 3.36 3.45
N VAL A 149 -10.42 2.19 2.86
CA VAL A 149 -10.02 0.99 3.61
C VAL A 149 -8.80 0.42 2.93
N ASN A 150 -7.69 0.36 3.67
CA ASN A 150 -6.41 -0.14 3.18
C ASN A 150 -6.04 -1.44 3.89
N PRO A 151 -5.30 -2.35 3.23
CA PRO A 151 -4.71 -3.49 3.91
C PRO A 151 -3.75 -3.03 5.01
N HIS A 152 -3.80 -3.65 6.18
CA HIS A 152 -2.76 -3.46 7.20
C HIS A 152 -1.53 -4.31 6.86
N VAL A 153 -0.34 -3.93 7.34
CA VAL A 153 0.84 -4.80 7.42
C VAL A 153 0.65 -6.07 8.26
N ILE A 154 -0.37 -6.14 9.13
CA ILE A 154 -0.75 -7.39 9.81
C ILE A 154 -1.54 -8.26 8.82
N PRO A 155 -1.10 -9.49 8.52
CA PRO A 155 -1.79 -10.37 7.56
C PRO A 155 -3.26 -10.58 7.92
N GLY A 156 -4.14 -10.50 6.92
CA GLY A 156 -5.58 -10.67 7.09
C GLY A 156 -6.31 -9.50 7.78
N MET A 157 -5.62 -8.40 8.09
CA MET A 157 -6.23 -7.21 8.70
C MET A 157 -6.34 -6.05 7.71
N ALA A 158 -7.35 -5.21 7.90
CA ALA A 158 -7.55 -3.97 7.17
C ALA A 158 -7.78 -2.80 8.13
N GLN A 159 -7.43 -1.60 7.68
CA GLN A 159 -7.59 -0.35 8.38
C GLN A 159 -8.56 0.56 7.64
N ALA A 160 -9.53 1.09 8.36
CA ALA A 160 -10.30 2.24 7.91
C ALA A 160 -9.47 3.50 8.12
N GLU A 161 -9.27 4.27 7.06
CA GLU A 161 -8.42 5.45 7.03
C GLU A 161 -9.22 6.66 6.54
N SER A 162 -9.21 7.71 7.34
CA SER A 162 -9.87 8.97 7.07
C SER A 162 -8.85 10.10 7.15
N ASP A 163 -8.67 10.82 6.04
CA ASP A 163 -7.86 12.04 6.00
C ASP A 163 -8.75 13.22 6.34
N GLN A 164 -8.43 13.93 7.41
CA GLN A 164 -9.15 15.15 7.78
C GLN A 164 -8.55 16.34 7.01
N LEU A 165 -8.93 16.44 5.73
CA LEU A 165 -8.73 17.65 4.93
C LEU A 165 -9.71 18.72 5.42
N LEU A 166 -9.26 19.59 6.32
CA LEU A 166 -9.94 20.82 6.77
C LEU A 166 -11.40 20.64 7.24
N TYR A 167 -11.59 20.82 8.55
CA TYR A 167 -12.86 21.00 9.26
C TYR A 167 -14.09 21.26 8.36
N ARG A 168 -14.83 20.19 8.02
CA ARG A 168 -16.26 20.27 7.72
C ARG A 168 -17.00 19.77 8.96
N PRO A 169 -17.86 20.58 9.60
CA PRO A 169 -18.50 20.25 10.87
C PRO A 169 -19.31 18.94 10.89
N ASP A 170 -19.61 18.38 9.71
CA ASP A 170 -20.53 17.25 9.55
C ASP A 170 -19.84 15.86 9.59
N HIS A 171 -18.50 15.80 9.53
CA HIS A 171 -17.76 14.54 9.33
C HIS A 171 -17.39 13.77 10.61
N ALA A 172 -17.62 14.34 11.80
CA ALA A 172 -17.27 13.70 13.08
C ALA A 172 -18.07 12.41 13.38
N LEU A 173 -19.09 12.09 12.58
CA LEU A 173 -20.03 10.99 12.83
C LEU A 173 -19.72 9.67 12.09
N VAL A 174 -18.78 9.65 11.15
CA VAL A 174 -18.63 8.50 10.22
C VAL A 174 -17.89 7.32 10.88
N SER A 175 -16.93 7.56 11.79
CA SER A 175 -16.13 6.48 12.41
C SER A 175 -16.93 5.52 13.30
N ARG A 176 -18.07 5.96 13.88
CA ARG A 176 -18.91 5.10 14.74
C ARG A 176 -19.69 4.01 14.00
N ARG A 177 -19.89 4.13 12.68
CA ARG A 177 -20.72 3.18 11.92
C ARG A 177 -19.94 1.97 11.39
N LEU A 178 -18.64 2.09 11.17
CA LEU A 178 -17.80 0.96 10.74
C LEU A 178 -17.43 0.02 11.89
N LEU A 179 -17.57 0.48 13.13
CA LEU A 179 -17.27 -0.25 14.36
C LEU A 179 -18.45 -1.07 14.93
N ARG A 180 -19.64 -1.00 14.31
CA ARG A 180 -20.82 -1.80 14.66
C ARG A 180 -21.09 -2.85 13.60
#